data_AF-A0A654ED89-F1
#
_entry.id   AF-A0A654ED89-F1
#
_cell.length_a   1.000
_cell.length_b   1.000
_cell.length_c   1.000
_cell.angle_alpha   90.00
_cell.angle_beta   90.00
_cell.angle_gamma   90.00
#
_symmetry.space_group_name_H-M   'P 1'
#
loop_
_entity.id
_entity.type
_entity.pdbx_description
1 polymer ?
#
loop_
_entity_poly.entity_id
_entity_poly.type
_entity_poly.pdbx_seq_one_letter_code
_entity_poly.pdbx_strand_id
1 'polypeptide(L)'
;MKFMKVFEGSWKVEPLYVDQERFCRSRSVNSQEEYKKCSGGRGRIASMVTMELIFQPSTLLNLPPVSWIIRGITIKITKMLLEDLRKYVIMIHKSDVTT
;
A
#
# COMPACT_ATOMS: atom_id res chain seq x y z
N MET A 1 -16.95 23.21 -13.91
CA MET A 1 -15.51 23.19 -14.23
C MET A 1 -14.91 21.89 -13.71
N LYS A 2 -14.12 21.15 -14.51
CA LYS A 2 -13.32 20.01 -14.03
C LYS A 2 -11.92 20.50 -13.69
N PHE A 3 -11.48 20.31 -12.44
CA PHE A 3 -10.13 20.69 -11.98
C PHE A 3 -9.07 19.68 -12.40
N MET A 4 -9.48 18.43 -12.65
CA MET A 4 -8.63 17.34 -13.12
C MET A 4 -9.15 16.83 -14.47
N LYS A 5 -8.22 16.61 -15.40
CA LYS A 5 -8.45 15.91 -16.66
C LYS A 5 -8.41 14.39 -16.47
N VAL A 6 -7.44 13.91 -15.69
CA VAL A 6 -7.26 12.50 -15.33
C VAL A 6 -7.08 12.41 -13.81
N PHE A 7 -7.75 11.45 -13.19
CA PHE A 7 -7.53 11.10 -11.80
C PHE A 7 -7.90 9.63 -11.62
N GLU A 8 -6.91 8.77 -11.74
CA GLU A 8 -7.04 7.31 -11.73
C GLU A 8 -6.12 6.73 -10.67
N GLY A 9 -6.63 5.78 -9.89
CA GLY A 9 -5.87 5.07 -8.88
C GLY A 9 -6.00 3.58 -9.07
N SER A 10 -4.87 2.86 -9.03
CA SER A 10 -4.85 1.41 -8.98
C SER A 10 -4.20 0.95 -7.67
N TRP A 11 -4.71 -0.15 -7.13
CA TRP A 11 -4.19 -0.75 -5.91
C TRP A 11 -3.90 -2.21 -6.19
N LYS A 12 -2.66 -2.63 -5.89
CA LYS A 12 -2.25 -4.03 -5.96
C LYS A 12 -1.96 -4.51 -4.54
N VAL A 13 -2.63 -5.56 -4.12
CA VAL A 13 -2.44 -6.16 -2.79
C VAL A 13 -1.90 -7.56 -2.95
N GLU A 14 -0.72 -7.81 -2.39
CA GLU A 14 -0.01 -9.09 -2.48
C GLU A 14 0.36 -9.59 -1.09
N PRO A 15 0.40 -10.92 -0.86
CA PRO A 15 0.88 -11.46 0.40
C PRO A 15 2.39 -11.23 0.55
N LEU A 16 2.79 -10.85 1.76
CA LEU A 16 4.19 -10.71 2.16
C LEU A 16 4.49 -11.69 3.30
N TYR A 17 5.37 -12.64 3.03
CA TYR A 17 5.74 -13.69 3.98
C TYR A 17 6.88 -13.19 4.90
N VAL A 18 6.50 -12.50 5.99
CA VAL A 18 7.41 -11.74 6.86
C VAL A 18 8.53 -12.59 7.47
N ASP A 19 8.23 -13.83 7.85
CA ASP A 19 9.16 -14.71 8.55
C ASP A 19 9.76 -15.80 7.63
N GLN A 20 9.71 -15.59 6.31
CA GLN A 20 10.13 -16.59 5.32
C GLN A 20 11.61 -16.97 5.47
N GLU A 21 12.51 -16.00 5.67
CA GLU A 21 13.94 -16.29 5.85
C GLU A 21 14.19 -17.15 7.08
N ARG A 22 13.47 -16.86 8.19
CA ARG A 22 13.61 -17.56 9.46
C ARG A 22 13.11 -19.00 9.39
N PHE A 23 11.95 -19.22 8.78
CA PHE A 23 11.30 -20.53 8.80
C PHE A 23 11.65 -21.40 7.59
N CYS A 24 11.83 -20.80 6.41
CA CYS A 24 11.89 -21.52 5.14
C CYS A 24 13.30 -21.53 4.53
N ARG A 25 14.34 -21.17 5.31
CA ARG A 25 15.78 -21.31 4.97
C ARG A 25 16.11 -20.84 3.55
N SER A 26 15.71 -19.61 3.22
CA SER A 26 15.98 -18.95 1.93
C SER A 26 15.27 -19.54 0.71
N ARG A 27 14.39 -20.55 0.87
CA ARG A 27 13.52 -21.03 -0.21
C ARG A 27 12.51 -19.95 -0.57
N SER A 28 12.40 -19.60 -1.85
CA SER A 28 11.33 -18.75 -2.37
C SER A 28 9.99 -19.47 -2.24
N VAL A 29 9.05 -18.89 -1.50
CA VAL A 29 7.71 -19.45 -1.33
C VAL A 29 6.74 -18.67 -2.21
N ASN A 30 6.05 -19.39 -3.11
CA ASN A 30 5.15 -18.75 -4.08
C ASN A 30 3.68 -18.89 -3.70
N SER A 31 3.35 -19.70 -2.69
CA SER A 31 1.96 -19.93 -2.26
C SER A 31 1.80 -19.90 -0.74
N GLN A 32 0.59 -19.54 -0.30
CA GLN A 32 0.28 -19.49 1.12
C GLN A 32 0.29 -20.89 1.76
N GLU A 33 -0.08 -21.95 1.03
CA GLU A 33 0.00 -23.32 1.56
C GLU A 33 1.44 -23.76 1.77
N GLU A 34 2.34 -23.44 0.84
CA GLU A 34 3.76 -23.75 0.98
C GLU A 34 4.35 -22.98 2.17
N TYR A 35 3.96 -21.72 2.36
CA TYR A 35 4.39 -20.92 3.51
C TYR A 35 3.90 -21.50 4.84
N LYS A 36 2.64 -21.93 4.91
CA LYS A 36 2.08 -22.58 6.10
C LYS A 36 2.82 -23.88 6.43
N LYS A 37 3.17 -24.68 5.42
CA LYS A 37 3.94 -25.92 5.61
C LYS A 37 5.35 -25.65 6.14
N CYS A 38 6.12 -24.76 5.51
CA CYS A 38 7.50 -24.51 5.94
C CYS A 38 7.60 -23.74 7.27
N SER A 39 6.62 -22.88 7.59
CA SER A 39 6.54 -22.18 8.88
C SER A 39 5.93 -23.00 10.01
N GLY A 40 5.43 -24.21 9.73
CA GLY A 40 4.69 -25.01 10.70
C GLY A 40 3.45 -24.28 11.24
N GLY A 41 2.82 -23.45 10.40
CA GLY A 41 1.64 -22.64 10.74
C GLY A 41 1.90 -21.41 11.62
N ARG A 42 3.15 -21.13 12.01
CA ARG A 42 3.50 -20.02 12.92
C ARG A 42 3.98 -18.75 12.21
N GLY A 43 4.23 -18.82 10.90
CA GLY A 43 4.74 -17.70 10.12
C GLY A 43 3.68 -16.62 9.94
N ARG A 44 4.07 -15.35 10.11
CA ARG A 44 3.17 -14.21 9.89
C ARG A 44 3.07 -13.91 8.40
N ILE A 45 1.88 -13.52 7.96
CA ILE A 45 1.59 -13.07 6.60
C ILE A 45 1.12 -11.63 6.71
N ALA A 46 1.84 -10.72 6.09
CA ALA A 46 1.42 -9.34 5.92
C ALA A 46 0.81 -9.14 4.52
N SER A 47 0.14 -8.02 4.32
CA SER A 47 -0.31 -7.58 3.00
C SER A 47 0.59 -6.44 2.53
N MET A 48 1.30 -6.65 1.42
CA MET A 48 2.02 -5.61 0.72
C MET A 48 1.05 -4.91 -0.22
N VAL A 49 0.89 -3.60 -0.04
CA VAL A 49 -0.03 -2.78 -0.82
C VAL A 49 0.78 -1.80 -1.65
N THR A 50 0.66 -1.92 -2.97
CA THR A 50 1.27 -1.01 -3.94
C THR A 50 0.16 -0.14 -4.55
N MET A 51 0.26 1.17 -4.35
CA MET A 51 -0.69 2.15 -4.90
C MET A 51 -0.04 2.89 -6.06
N GLU A 52 -0.73 2.92 -7.20
CA GLU A 52 -0.39 3.78 -8.33
C GLU A 52 -1.47 4.85 -8.46
N LEU A 53 -1.05 6.13 -8.52
CA LEU A 53 -1.96 7.26 -8.65
C LEU A 53 -1.53 8.11 -9.84
N ILE A 54 -2.36 8.12 -10.87
CA ILE A 54 -2.18 8.89 -12.09
C ILE A 54 -3.12 10.07 -12.02
N PHE A 55 -2.57 11.29 -12.03
CA PHE A 55 -3.37 12.51 -12.05
C PHE A 55 -2.84 13.49 -13.07
N GLN A 56 -3.76 14.18 -13.73
CA GLN A 56 -3.47 15.24 -14.67
C GLN A 56 -4.41 16.42 -14.37
N PRO A 57 -3.87 17.56 -13.89
CA PRO A 57 -4.65 18.78 -13.72
C PRO A 57 -5.21 19.28 -15.06
N SER A 58 -6.26 20.10 -14.99
CA SER A 58 -6.78 20.80 -16.17
C SER A 58 -5.73 21.73 -16.80
N THR A 59 -5.92 22.11 -18.06
CA THR A 59 -4.87 22.74 -18.91
C THR A 59 -4.14 23.91 -18.25
N LEU A 60 -4.86 24.81 -17.57
CA LEU A 60 -4.26 25.98 -16.92
C LEU A 60 -3.45 25.62 -15.65
N LEU A 61 -3.84 24.56 -14.95
CA LEU A 61 -3.20 24.08 -13.72
C LEU A 61 -2.03 23.12 -13.99
N ASN A 62 -1.92 22.61 -15.22
CA ASN A 62 -0.87 21.67 -15.61
C ASN A 62 0.44 22.35 -16.05
N LEU A 63 0.51 23.68 -16.02
CA LEU A 63 1.70 24.46 -16.38
C LEU A 63 2.59 24.72 -15.16
N PRO A 64 3.93 24.69 -15.31
CA PRO A 64 4.83 25.13 -14.25
C PRO A 64 4.69 26.65 -14.00
N PRO A 65 4.86 27.13 -12.75
CA PRO A 65 5.25 26.39 -11.54
C PRO A 65 4.05 25.72 -10.81
N VAL A 66 2.82 26.03 -11.22
CA VAL A 66 1.58 25.60 -10.53
C VAL A 66 1.47 24.07 -10.49
N SER A 67 1.80 23.39 -11.59
CA SER A 67 1.76 21.92 -11.65
C SER A 67 2.74 21.24 -10.68
N TRP A 68 3.89 21.86 -10.40
CA TRP A 68 4.84 21.35 -9.41
C TRP A 68 4.30 21.45 -7.98
N ILE A 69 3.65 22.57 -7.66
CA ILE A 69 3.01 22.77 -6.35
C ILE A 69 1.90 21.75 -6.16
N ILE A 70 1.01 21.60 -7.14
CA ILE A 70 -0.07 20.61 -7.10
C ILE A 70 0.51 19.20 -6.93
N ARG A 71 1.55 18.85 -7.70
CA ARG A 71 2.21 17.54 -7.56
C ARG A 71 2.79 17.32 -6.18
N GLY A 72 3.46 18.31 -5.61
CA GLY A 72 4.01 18.24 -4.26
C GLY A 72 2.93 18.03 -3.19
N ILE A 73 1.83 18.79 -3.28
CA ILE A 73 0.68 18.67 -2.38
C ILE A 73 0.03 17.29 -2.50
N THR A 74 -0.24 16.84 -3.73
CA THR A 74 -0.86 15.53 -3.97
C THR A 74 -0.02 14.41 -3.37
N ILE A 75 1.30 14.37 -3.64
CA ILE A 75 2.20 13.35 -3.08
C ILE A 75 2.20 13.38 -1.54
N LYS A 76 2.22 14.58 -0.94
CA LYS A 76 2.20 14.73 0.53
C LYS A 76 0.91 14.19 1.13
N ILE A 77 -0.24 14.60 0.59
CA ILE A 77 -1.55 14.17 1.08
C ILE A 77 -1.73 12.66 0.90
N THR A 78 -1.37 12.11 -0.26
CA THR A 78 -1.47 10.67 -0.51
C THR A 78 -0.64 9.86 0.49
N LYS A 79 0.57 10.31 0.83
CA LYS A 79 1.39 9.65 1.87
C LYS A 79 0.76 9.72 3.25
N MET A 80 0.20 10.87 3.63
CA MET A 80 -0.50 11.02 4.91
C MET A 80 -1.70 10.08 5.00
N LEU A 81 -2.52 10.03 3.94
CA LEU A 81 -3.67 9.11 3.86
C LEU A 81 -3.25 7.65 3.98
N LEU A 82 -2.15 7.25 3.35
CA LEU A 82 -1.65 5.87 3.43
C LEU A 82 -1.20 5.51 4.86
N GLU A 83 -0.52 6.41 5.55
CA GLU A 83 -0.13 6.21 6.95
C GLU A 83 -1.34 6.17 7.89
N ASP A 84 -2.36 6.98 7.64
CA ASP A 84 -3.59 6.97 8.43
C ASP A 84 -4.38 5.68 8.23
N LEU A 85 -4.47 5.19 6.98
CA LEU A 85 -5.03 3.87 6.68
C LEU A 85 -4.26 2.75 7.39
N ARG A 86 -2.93 2.82 7.38
CA ARG A 86 -2.08 1.83 8.07
C ARG A 86 -2.35 1.83 9.58
N LYS A 87 -2.40 2.99 10.22
CA LYS A 87 -2.72 3.12 11.65
C LYS A 87 -4.10 2.59 11.96
N TYR A 88 -5.08 2.92 11.12
CA TYR A 88 -6.47 2.47 11.27
C TYR A 88 -6.57 0.94 11.23
N VAL A 89 -5.91 0.29 10.27
CA VAL A 89 -5.87 -1.18 10.17
C VAL A 89 -5.20 -1.81 11.40
N ILE A 90 -4.08 -1.24 11.88
CA ILE A 90 -3.41 -1.72 13.10
C ILE A 90 -4.33 -1.58 14.32
N MET A 91 -5.09 -0.49 14.41
CA MET A 91 -6.03 -0.26 15.49
C MET A 91 -7.15 -1.31 15.49
N ILE A 92 -7.79 -1.55 14.35
CA ILE A 92 -8.83 -2.59 14.21
C ILE A 92 -8.28 -3.95 14.64
N HIS A 93 -7.11 -4.33 14.12
CA HIS A 93 -6.53 -5.63 14.42
C HIS A 93 -6.21 -5.82 15.92
N LYS A 94 -5.80 -4.75 16.62
CA LYS A 94 -5.60 -4.81 18.07
C LYS A 94 -6.91 -4.97 18.83
N SER A 95 -7.97 -4.28 18.42
CA SER A 95 -9.30 -4.39 19.04
C SER A 95 -9.87 -5.79 18.93
N ASP A 96 -9.70 -6.45 17.78
CA ASP A 96 -10.13 -7.84 17.56
C ASP A 96 -9.37 -8.84 18.44
N VAL A 97 -8.09 -8.58 18.75
CA VAL A 97 -7.28 -9.46 19.61
C VAL A 97 -7.62 -9.28 21.09
N THR A 98 -8.16 -8.13 21.49
CA THR A 98 -8.54 -7.84 22.89
C THR A 98 -9.95 -8.30 23.27
N THR A 99 -10.73 -8.81 22.33
CA THR A 99 -12.09 -9.35 22.55
C THR A 99 -12.05 -10.87 22.55
#